data_AF-A0A0E3PPU7-F1
#
_entry.id   AF-A0A0E3PPU7-F1
#
_cell.length_a   1.000
_cell.length_b   1.000
_cell.length_c   1.000
_cell.angle_alpha   90.00
_cell.angle_beta   90.00
_cell.angle_gamma   90.00
#
_symmetry.space_group_name_H-M   'P 1'
#
loop_
_entity.id
_entity.type
_entity.pdbx_description
1 polymer ?
#
loop_
_entity_poly.entity_id
_entity_poly.type
_entity_poly.pdbx_seq_one_letter_code
_entity_poly.pdbx_strand_id
1 'polypeptide(L)'
;MFTMFRKYDQKQQFLLPLNLEDFVPENHMARVLNDIVDVVDINAIESTYSKEGCPAYHPRPLLKILLYGYLIGIRSSRKLQQMTQTDTAFMYLAAMQKPDFHTICRFRSTHLGPIKEIFSQVVTFCKEMDMIGSSISIDGTKIKANA
;
A
#
# COMPACT_ATOMS: atom_id res chain seq x y z
N MET A 1 3.70 38.50 30.05
CA MET A 1 2.61 37.68 29.48
C MET A 1 3.11 36.24 29.50
N PHE A 2 2.47 35.34 30.25
CA PHE A 2 2.88 33.93 30.29
C PHE A 2 2.24 33.19 29.12
N THR A 3 3.07 32.64 28.25
CA THR A 3 2.59 31.83 27.11
C THR A 3 2.37 30.40 27.60
N MET A 4 1.14 29.90 27.47
CA MET A 4 0.80 28.53 27.86
C MET A 4 0.97 27.60 26.65
N PHE A 5 2.07 26.86 26.61
CA PHE A 5 2.35 25.87 25.56
C PHE A 5 1.75 24.50 25.89
N ARG A 6 1.51 23.69 24.86
CA ARG A 6 1.18 22.26 25.03
C ARG A 6 2.41 21.49 25.53
N LYS A 7 2.18 20.38 26.25
CA LYS A 7 3.25 19.47 26.68
C LYS A 7 4.03 18.95 25.45
N TYR A 8 5.36 19.03 25.52
CA TYR A 8 6.28 18.59 24.46
C TYR A 8 7.18 17.48 25.01
N ASP A 9 7.00 16.26 24.54
CA ASP A 9 7.77 15.08 24.99
C ASP A 9 7.83 13.99 23.90
N GLN A 10 9.01 13.82 23.29
CA GLN A 10 9.25 12.86 22.21
C GLN A 10 9.52 11.45 22.73
N LYS A 11 9.69 11.29 24.04
CA LYS A 11 9.79 10.00 24.71
C LYS A 11 8.46 9.57 25.30
N GLN A 12 7.37 10.28 25.01
CA GLN A 12 6.03 9.92 25.45
C GLN A 12 5.70 8.48 25.05
N GLN A 13 5.32 7.68 26.03
CA GLN A 13 4.84 6.31 25.82
C GLN A 13 3.31 6.31 25.77
N PHE A 14 2.75 5.39 25.00
CA PHE A 14 1.30 5.13 24.99
C PHE A 14 0.98 4.02 25.99
N LEU A 15 -0.08 4.21 26.78
CA LEU A 15 -0.53 3.22 27.76
C LEU A 15 -1.12 1.97 27.08
N LEU A 16 -1.81 2.18 25.96
CA LEU A 16 -2.39 1.13 25.13
C LEU A 16 -1.77 1.16 23.73
N PRO A 17 -1.77 0.03 22.99
CA PRO A 17 -1.43 0.04 21.58
C PRO A 17 -2.30 1.04 20.81
N LEU A 18 -1.67 1.78 19.90
CA LEU A 18 -2.40 2.64 18.98
C LEU A 18 -3.25 1.80 18.02
N ASN A 19 -4.42 2.32 17.64
CA ASN A 19 -5.18 1.72 16.57
C ASN A 19 -4.51 2.07 15.23
N LEU A 20 -4.33 1.08 14.37
CA LEU A 20 -3.69 1.30 13.07
C LEU A 20 -4.50 2.26 12.20
N GLU A 21 -5.81 2.27 12.37
CA GLU A 21 -6.73 3.20 11.71
C GLU A 21 -6.36 4.67 11.97
N ASP A 22 -5.84 4.98 13.17
CA ASP A 22 -5.52 6.36 13.57
C ASP A 22 -4.31 6.94 12.83
N PHE A 23 -3.53 6.10 12.13
CA PHE A 23 -2.34 6.52 11.39
C PHE A 23 -2.67 7.19 10.07
N VAL A 24 -3.90 7.00 9.56
CA VAL A 24 -4.31 7.43 8.23
C VAL A 24 -5.70 8.10 8.30
N PRO A 25 -5.84 9.38 7.89
CA PRO A 25 -7.13 10.07 7.85
C PRO A 25 -8.18 9.32 7.02
N GLU A 26 -9.46 9.41 7.39
CA GLU A 26 -10.57 8.68 6.74
C GLU A 26 -10.67 8.91 5.23
N ASN A 27 -10.36 10.12 4.76
CA ASN A 27 -10.41 10.50 3.34
C ASN A 27 -9.11 10.23 2.56
N HIS A 28 -8.16 9.50 3.15
CA HIS A 28 -6.85 9.28 2.55
C HIS A 28 -6.87 8.11 1.55
N MET A 29 -6.19 8.26 0.40
CA MET A 29 -6.15 7.26 -0.69
C MET A 29 -5.71 5.86 -0.24
N ALA A 30 -4.83 5.77 0.76
CA ALA A 30 -4.40 4.47 1.31
C ALA A 30 -5.58 3.64 1.88
N ARG A 31 -6.62 4.28 2.45
CA ARG A 31 -7.83 3.56 2.90
C ARG A 31 -8.61 3.00 1.72
N VAL A 32 -8.80 3.82 0.70
CA VAL A 32 -9.46 3.42 -0.55
C VAL A 32 -8.76 2.21 -1.18
N LEU A 33 -7.43 2.28 -1.30
CA LEU A 33 -6.65 1.17 -1.82
C LEU A 33 -6.75 -0.07 -0.93
N ASN A 34 -6.74 0.10 0.39
CA ASN A 34 -6.91 -0.99 1.34
C ASN A 34 -8.21 -1.74 1.07
N ASP A 35 -9.32 -1.01 0.98
CA ASP A 35 -10.66 -1.57 0.82
C ASP A 35 -10.81 -2.27 -0.53
N ILE A 36 -10.29 -1.66 -1.62
CA ILE A 36 -10.28 -2.28 -2.94
C ILE A 36 -9.48 -3.59 -2.92
N VAL A 37 -8.24 -3.58 -2.39
CA VAL A 37 -7.39 -4.79 -2.38
C VAL A 37 -7.96 -5.89 -1.48
N ASP A 38 -8.76 -5.55 -0.47
CA ASP A 38 -9.40 -6.53 0.40
C ASP A 38 -10.54 -7.29 -0.29
N VAL A 39 -11.22 -6.66 -1.26
CA VAL A 39 -12.31 -7.29 -2.04
C VAL A 39 -11.87 -7.89 -3.37
N VAL A 40 -10.69 -7.53 -3.88
CA VAL A 40 -10.16 -8.10 -5.12
C VAL A 40 -9.77 -9.57 -4.92
N ASP A 41 -10.10 -10.39 -5.92
CA ASP A 41 -9.65 -11.78 -5.96
C ASP A 41 -8.14 -11.87 -6.19
N ILE A 42 -7.44 -12.47 -5.23
CA ILE A 42 -5.99 -12.69 -5.27
C ILE A 42 -5.61 -14.18 -5.24
N ASN A 43 -6.56 -15.08 -5.53
CA ASN A 43 -6.35 -16.53 -5.55
C ASN A 43 -5.19 -16.96 -6.47
N ALA A 44 -4.98 -16.26 -7.58
CA ALA A 44 -3.87 -16.50 -8.49
C ALA A 44 -2.49 -16.31 -7.83
N ILE A 45 -2.42 -15.53 -6.75
CA ILE A 45 -1.22 -15.32 -5.95
C ILE A 45 -1.22 -16.26 -4.74
N GLU A 46 -2.31 -16.30 -3.97
CA GLU A 46 -2.41 -17.10 -2.73
C GLU A 46 -2.19 -18.60 -2.99
N SER A 47 -2.67 -19.13 -4.12
CA SER A 47 -2.51 -20.54 -4.48
C SER A 47 -1.06 -20.99 -4.72
N THR A 48 -0.13 -20.04 -4.89
CA THR A 48 1.30 -20.34 -5.04
C THR A 48 2.03 -20.59 -3.72
N TYR A 49 1.39 -20.31 -2.59
CA TYR A 49 1.98 -20.46 -1.26
C TYR A 49 1.74 -21.84 -0.68
N SER A 50 2.76 -22.39 -0.02
CA SER A 50 2.69 -23.65 0.71
C SER A 50 1.95 -23.49 2.04
N LYS A 51 1.22 -24.52 2.46
CA LYS A 51 0.65 -24.63 3.82
C LYS A 51 1.66 -25.12 4.86
N GLU A 52 2.83 -25.57 4.42
CA GLU A 52 3.89 -26.13 5.25
C GLU A 52 5.17 -25.28 5.17
N GLY A 53 5.94 -25.27 6.26
CA GLY A 53 7.21 -24.54 6.36
C GLY A 53 7.10 -23.25 7.16
N CYS A 54 8.04 -22.33 6.93
CA CYS A 54 8.07 -21.04 7.61
C CYS A 54 6.89 -20.15 7.15
N PRO A 55 6.13 -19.52 8.05
CA PRO A 55 5.04 -18.63 7.69
C PRO A 55 5.51 -17.50 6.78
N ALA A 56 4.90 -17.40 5.61
CA ALA A 56 5.14 -16.29 4.69
C ALA A 56 4.32 -15.06 5.07
N TYR A 57 4.76 -13.89 4.59
CA TYR A 57 3.91 -12.70 4.58
C TYR A 57 2.64 -12.96 3.78
N HIS A 58 1.52 -12.47 4.29
CA HIS A 58 0.26 -12.50 3.56
C HIS A 58 0.41 -11.67 2.25
N PRO A 59 -0.09 -12.13 1.09
CA PRO A 59 0.05 -11.39 -0.17
C PRO A 59 -0.58 -9.99 -0.17
N ARG A 60 -1.74 -9.81 0.48
CA ARG A 60 -2.45 -8.51 0.62
C ARG A 60 -1.55 -7.34 1.06
N PRO A 61 -0.86 -7.34 2.22
CA PRO A 61 0.07 -6.26 2.58
C PRO A 61 1.13 -5.97 1.51
N LEU A 62 1.71 -7.00 0.89
CA LEU A 62 2.73 -6.83 -0.16
C LEU A 62 2.14 -6.21 -1.43
N LEU A 63 0.92 -6.60 -1.82
CA LEU A 63 0.17 -5.96 -2.90
C LEU A 63 -0.12 -4.50 -2.58
N LYS A 64 -0.69 -4.21 -1.39
CA LYS A 64 -1.04 -2.87 -0.94
C LYS A 64 0.17 -1.92 -1.00
N ILE A 65 1.32 -2.33 -0.47
CA ILE A 65 2.57 -1.56 -0.51
C ILE A 65 3.03 -1.29 -1.95
N LEU A 66 3.00 -2.31 -2.82
CA LEU A 66 3.44 -2.17 -4.21
C LEU A 66 2.52 -1.25 -5.02
N LEU A 67 1.21 -1.49 -4.94
CA LEU A 67 0.21 -0.74 -5.68
C LEU A 67 0.19 0.72 -5.23
N TYR A 68 0.22 0.97 -3.92
CA TYR A 68 0.32 2.32 -3.38
C TYR A 68 1.58 3.03 -3.83
N GLY A 69 2.73 2.33 -3.74
CA GLY A 69 4.00 2.82 -4.26
C GLY A 69 3.89 3.25 -5.72
N TYR A 70 3.25 2.44 -6.57
CA TYR A 70 3.07 2.77 -7.98
C TYR A 70 2.16 3.98 -8.21
N LEU A 71 1.09 4.14 -7.43
CA LEU A 71 0.20 5.29 -7.49
C LEU A 71 0.94 6.61 -7.21
N ILE A 72 1.89 6.60 -6.27
CA ILE A 72 2.67 7.78 -5.88
C ILE A 72 4.08 7.84 -6.51
N GLY A 73 4.37 6.99 -7.50
CA GLY A 73 5.63 7.00 -8.25
C GLY A 73 6.85 6.33 -7.58
N ILE A 74 6.68 5.66 -6.44
CA ILE A 74 7.73 4.90 -5.75
C ILE A 74 7.82 3.47 -6.31
N ARG A 75 8.93 3.15 -7.01
CA ARG A 75 9.15 1.80 -7.59
C ARG A 75 10.30 1.00 -6.99
N SER A 76 11.22 1.66 -6.30
CA SER A 76 12.38 0.99 -5.68
C SER A 76 11.93 0.17 -4.47
N SER A 77 12.21 -1.14 -4.47
CA SER A 77 11.88 -2.01 -3.33
C SER A 77 12.60 -1.59 -2.04
N ARG A 78 13.81 -1.02 -2.16
CA ARG A 78 14.52 -0.45 -1.01
C ARG A 78 13.80 0.77 -0.46
N LYS A 79 13.26 1.61 -1.35
CA LYS A 79 12.45 2.76 -0.94
C LYS A 79 11.14 2.30 -0.30
N LEU A 80 10.47 1.30 -0.87
CA LEU A 80 9.26 0.71 -0.26
C LEU A 80 9.54 0.16 1.14
N GLN A 81 10.63 -0.60 1.32
CA GLN A 81 11.06 -1.04 2.66
C GLN A 81 11.27 0.14 3.62
N GLN A 82 11.91 1.23 3.17
CA GLN A 82 12.06 2.43 3.99
C GLN A 82 10.70 3.02 4.38
N MET A 83 9.78 3.13 3.43
CA MET A 83 8.46 3.71 3.67
C MET A 83 7.66 2.91 4.70
N THR A 84 7.74 1.57 4.70
CA THR A 84 7.08 0.74 5.75
C THR A 84 7.58 1.00 7.17
N GLN A 85 8.67 1.76 7.35
CA GLN A 85 9.23 2.10 8.65
C GLN A 85 8.94 3.54 9.07
N THR A 86 8.74 4.45 8.11
CA THR A 86 8.73 5.90 8.36
C THR A 86 7.45 6.61 7.93
N ASP A 87 6.68 6.00 7.04
CA ASP A 87 5.48 6.61 6.46
C ASP A 87 4.22 5.93 6.99
N THR A 88 3.32 6.73 7.54
CA THR A 88 2.13 6.21 8.24
C THR A 88 1.15 5.49 7.31
N ALA A 89 1.05 5.91 6.04
CA ALA A 89 0.22 5.23 5.05
C ALA A 89 0.80 3.86 4.68
N PHE A 90 2.12 3.77 4.49
CA PHE A 90 2.76 2.46 4.28
C PHE A 90 2.69 1.56 5.51
N MET A 91 2.83 2.12 6.71
CA MET A 91 2.68 1.36 7.96
C MET A 91 1.25 0.79 8.11
N TYR A 92 0.23 1.59 7.79
CA TYR A 92 -1.17 1.16 7.72
C TYR A 92 -1.37 0.02 6.70
N LEU A 93 -0.95 0.23 5.45
CA LEU A 93 -1.10 -0.76 4.37
C LEU A 93 -0.32 -2.05 4.62
N ALA A 94 0.81 -1.95 5.32
CA ALA A 94 1.64 -3.08 5.70
C ALA A 94 1.15 -3.80 6.96
N ALA A 95 0.08 -3.34 7.62
CA ALA A 95 -0.33 -3.84 8.93
C ALA A 95 0.82 -3.84 9.96
N MET A 96 1.61 -2.76 9.98
CA MET A 96 2.84 -2.59 10.79
C MET A 96 3.97 -3.59 10.49
N GLN A 97 3.82 -4.44 9.48
CA GLN A 97 4.86 -5.36 9.04
C GLN A 97 5.96 -4.61 8.29
N LYS A 98 7.17 -5.17 8.33
CA LYS A 98 8.38 -4.55 7.75
C LYS A 98 9.07 -5.52 6.79
N PRO A 99 8.42 -5.91 5.68
CA PRO A 99 9.03 -6.78 4.70
C PRO A 99 10.30 -6.13 4.16
N ASP A 100 11.37 -6.92 4.06
CA ASP A 100 12.63 -6.43 3.52
C ASP A 100 12.57 -6.29 1.99
N PHE A 101 13.53 -5.58 1.41
CA PHE A 101 13.54 -5.33 -0.03
C PHE A 101 13.64 -6.64 -0.85
N HIS A 102 14.25 -7.70 -0.31
CA HIS A 102 14.30 -9.01 -0.99
C HIS A 102 12.92 -9.64 -1.07
N THR A 103 12.15 -9.61 0.02
CA THR A 103 10.77 -10.08 0.08
C THR A 103 9.91 -9.34 -0.93
N ILE A 104 9.99 -8.00 -0.95
CA ILE A 104 9.23 -7.17 -1.89
C ILE A 104 9.66 -7.45 -3.35
N CYS A 105 10.97 -7.54 -3.61
CA CYS A 105 11.49 -7.87 -4.94
C CYS A 105 11.01 -9.24 -5.42
N ARG A 106 11.13 -10.27 -4.58
CA ARG A 106 10.74 -11.65 -4.91
C ARG A 106 9.24 -11.72 -5.19
N PHE A 107 8.42 -11.17 -4.30
CA PHE A 107 6.97 -11.11 -4.49
C PHE A 107 6.60 -10.46 -5.82
N ARG A 108 7.19 -9.29 -6.12
CA ARG A 108 6.95 -8.58 -7.38
C ARG A 108 7.36 -9.39 -8.61
N SER A 109 8.55 -10.00 -8.60
CA SER A 109 9.04 -10.76 -9.75
C SER A 109 8.25 -12.04 -9.99
N THR A 110 7.82 -12.72 -8.92
CA THR A 110 7.08 -13.98 -9.00
C THR A 110 5.65 -13.76 -9.49
N HIS A 111 5.00 -12.65 -9.12
CA HIS A 111 3.58 -12.40 -9.39
C HIS A 111 3.32 -11.24 -10.36
N LEU A 112 4.27 -10.92 -11.24
CA LEU A 112 4.18 -9.71 -12.09
C LEU A 112 2.92 -9.68 -12.98
N GLY A 113 2.48 -10.83 -13.49
CA GLY A 113 1.24 -10.93 -14.29
C GLY A 113 0.00 -10.54 -13.47
N PRO A 114 -0.34 -11.31 -12.42
CA PRO A 114 -1.47 -10.99 -11.54
C PRO A 114 -1.43 -9.56 -10.96
N ILE A 115 -0.25 -9.07 -10.56
CA ILE A 115 -0.09 -7.71 -10.04
C ILE A 115 -0.52 -6.65 -11.08
N LYS A 116 -0.19 -6.83 -12.37
CA LYS A 116 -0.60 -5.89 -13.43
C LYS A 116 -2.11 -5.88 -13.65
N GLU A 117 -2.73 -7.06 -13.61
CA GLU A 117 -4.19 -7.21 -13.76
C GLU A 117 -4.91 -6.52 -12.60
N ILE A 118 -4.50 -6.82 -11.36
CA ILE A 118 -5.04 -6.20 -10.15
C ILE A 118 -4.84 -4.68 -10.18
N PHE A 119 -3.65 -4.19 -10.55
CA PHE A 119 -3.40 -2.76 -10.64
C PHE A 119 -4.34 -2.07 -11.64
N SER A 120 -4.62 -2.71 -12.77
CA SER A 120 -5.54 -2.17 -13.78
C SER A 120 -6.97 -2.10 -13.25
N GLN A 121 -7.41 -3.10 -12.49
CA GLN A 121 -8.71 -3.09 -11.80
C GLN A 121 -8.79 -1.96 -10.78
N VAL A 122 -7.78 -1.80 -9.92
CA VAL A 122 -7.71 -0.73 -8.91
C VAL A 122 -7.83 0.66 -9.57
N VAL A 123 -7.07 0.91 -10.64
CA VAL A 123 -7.15 2.19 -11.36
C VAL A 123 -8.53 2.40 -11.98
N THR A 124 -9.17 1.34 -12.46
CA THR A 124 -10.53 1.41 -13.03
C THR A 124 -11.56 1.75 -11.95
N PHE A 125 -11.53 1.06 -10.81
CA PHE A 125 -12.38 1.38 -9.65
C PHE A 125 -12.21 2.84 -9.19
N CYS A 126 -10.96 3.31 -9.07
CA CYS A 126 -10.71 4.70 -8.70
C CYS A 126 -11.31 5.69 -9.70
N LYS A 127 -11.30 5.39 -11.01
CA LYS A 127 -11.94 6.23 -12.04
C LYS A 127 -13.46 6.24 -11.91
N GLU A 128 -14.07 5.07 -11.71
CA GLU A 128 -15.53 4.93 -11.61
C GLU A 128 -16.11 5.64 -10.39
N MET A 129 -15.36 5.70 -9.29
CA MET A 129 -15.77 6.39 -8.07
C MET A 129 -15.53 7.91 -8.09
N ASP A 130 -15.07 8.48 -9.22
CA ASP A 130 -14.63 9.88 -9.36
C ASP A 130 -13.55 10.29 -8.33
N MET A 131 -12.82 9.30 -7.80
CA MET A 131 -11.81 9.50 -6.74
C MET A 131 -10.45 9.89 -7.31
N ILE A 132 -10.28 9.88 -8.64
CA ILE A 132 -9.08 10.39 -9.30
C ILE A 132 -9.23 11.89 -9.55
N GLY A 133 -9.12 12.68 -8.48
CA GLY A 133 -8.97 14.14 -8.57
C GLY A 133 -7.59 14.54 -9.11
N SER A 134 -7.57 15.12 -10.32
CA SER A 134 -6.60 16.06 -10.93
C SER A 134 -5.08 16.04 -10.61
N SER A 135 -4.50 14.95 -10.08
CA SER A 135 -3.05 14.89 -9.78
C SER A 135 -2.36 13.57 -10.10
N ILE A 136 -3.10 12.52 -10.43
CA ILE A 136 -2.51 11.30 -10.98
C ILE A 136 -2.41 11.46 -12.51
N SER A 137 -1.36 12.16 -12.96
CA SER A 137 -0.90 12.06 -14.34
C SER A 137 -0.36 10.65 -14.56
N ILE A 138 -1.22 9.75 -15.01
CA ILE A 138 -0.81 8.47 -15.59
C ILE A 138 -0.18 8.79 -16.95
N ASP A 139 1.07 9.24 -16.96
CA ASP A 139 1.86 9.25 -18.21
C ASP A 139 2.27 7.81 -18.52
N GLY A 140 1.35 7.10 -19.16
CA GLY A 140 1.47 5.69 -19.49
C GLY A 140 0.76 5.36 -20.79
N THR A 141 1.32 5.85 -21.90
CA THR A 141 1.23 5.28 -23.25
C THR A 141 -0.13 5.30 -23.96
N LYS A 142 -0.18 5.98 -25.11
CA LYS A 142 -1.33 6.02 -26.04
C LYS A 142 -1.72 4.62 -26.52
N ILE A 143 -2.89 4.13 -26.12
CA ILE A 143 -3.62 3.13 -26.90
C ILE A 143 -4.36 3.91 -27.99
N LYS A 144 -3.83 3.86 -29.22
CA LYS A 144 -4.63 4.21 -30.40
C LYS A 144 -5.74 3.16 -30.52
N ALA A 145 -6.96 3.51 -30.14
CA ALA A 145 -8.14 2.87 -30.69
C ALA A 145 -8.26 3.35 -32.13
N ASN A 146 -8.04 2.47 -33.10
CA ASN A 146 -8.47 2.69 -34.47
C ASN A 146 -9.71 1.82 -34.70
N ALA A 147 -10.72 2.46 -35.29
CA ALA A 147 -12.00 1.89 -35.68
C ALA A 147 -11.84 0.83 -36.79
#